data_AF-A0A8T8C9R3-F1
#
_entry.id   AF-A0A8T8C9R3-F1
#
_cell.length_a   1.000
_cell.length_b   1.000
_cell.length_c   1.000
_cell.angle_alpha   90.00
_cell.angle_beta   90.00
_cell.angle_gamma   90.00
#
_symmetry.space_group_name_H-M   'P 1'
#
loop_
_entity.id
_entity.type
_entity.pdbx_description
1 polymer ?
#
loop_
_entity_poly.entity_id
_entity_poly.type
_entity_poly.pdbx_seq_one_letter_code
_entity_poly.pdbx_strand_id
1 'polypeptide(L)'
;MHPAFDNLSPKAVVVLIKLARNYNGRNNGDLSCTADMLAKGRSMDAKTLASALQELIEAKLIIRTRPYRKGGREEGMAQCALYAIAWAKIDECPGKGLETAPCPAPFKFI
;
A
#
# COMPACT_ATOMS: atom_id res chain seq x y z
N MET A 1 6.30 12.70 15.47
CA MET A 1 5.05 11.90 15.46
C MET A 1 4.09 12.54 14.48
N HIS A 2 3.63 11.80 13.46
CA HIS A 2 2.73 12.36 12.44
C HIS A 2 1.29 12.39 12.99
N PRO A 3 0.63 13.56 13.11
CA PRO A 3 -0.65 13.70 13.82
C PRO A 3 -1.80 12.91 13.18
N ALA A 4 -1.66 12.53 11.91
CA ALA A 4 -2.67 11.68 11.27
C ALA A 4 -2.70 10.24 11.80
N PHE A 5 -1.62 9.74 12.42
CA PHE A 5 -1.57 8.37 12.91
C PHE A 5 -2.54 8.14 14.08
N ASP A 6 -2.59 9.09 15.03
CA ASP A 6 -3.44 9.00 16.22
C ASP A 6 -4.94 9.04 15.89
N ASN A 7 -5.29 9.54 14.70
CA ASN A 7 -6.66 9.66 14.21
C ASN A 7 -7.09 8.52 13.29
N LEU A 8 -6.23 7.54 13.04
CA LEU A 8 -6.57 6.40 12.19
C LEU A 8 -7.62 5.50 12.84
N SER A 9 -8.53 5.02 12.00
CA SER A 9 -9.43 3.95 12.37
C SER A 9 -8.66 2.65 12.61
N PRO A 10 -9.18 1.74 13.47
CA PRO A 10 -8.52 0.47 13.76
C PRO A 10 -8.23 -0.38 12.50
N LYS A 11 -9.12 -0.33 11.49
CA LYS A 11 -8.92 -1.02 10.20
C LYS A 11 -7.73 -0.44 9.41
N ALA A 12 -7.54 0.88 9.42
CA ALA A 12 -6.45 1.54 8.72
C ALA A 12 -5.11 1.21 9.38
N VAL A 13 -5.04 1.21 10.71
CA VAL A 13 -3.85 0.75 11.47
C VAL A 13 -3.49 -0.70 11.11
N VAL A 14 -4.48 -1.60 11.08
CA VAL A 14 -4.25 -3.01 10.70
C VAL A 14 -3.73 -3.12 9.27
N VAL A 15 -4.33 -2.42 8.31
CA VAL A 15 -3.88 -2.44 6.90
C VAL A 15 -2.47 -1.88 6.76
N LEU A 16 -2.15 -0.80 7.47
CA LEU A 16 -0.82 -0.19 7.47
C LEU A 16 0.25 -1.15 7.98
N ILE A 17 -0.01 -1.84 9.09
CA ILE A 17 0.90 -2.85 9.65
C ILE A 17 1.07 -4.02 8.68
N LYS A 18 -0.01 -4.46 8.03
CA LYS A 18 0.07 -5.56 7.04
C LYS A 18 0.85 -5.18 5.79
N LEU A 19 0.73 -3.94 5.31
CA LEU A 19 1.59 -3.42 4.25
C LEU A 19 3.05 -3.37 4.71
N ALA A 20 3.31 -2.80 5.89
CA ALA A 20 4.65 -2.66 6.46
C ALA A 20 5.32 -4.01 6.74
N ARG A 21 4.54 -5.07 7.05
CA ARG A 21 5.06 -6.43 7.20
C ARG A 21 5.73 -6.95 5.91
N ASN A 22 5.24 -6.53 4.75
CA ASN A 22 5.81 -6.92 3.46
C ASN A 22 6.99 -6.02 3.04
N TYR A 23 7.30 -4.97 3.81
CA TYR A 23 8.42 -4.08 3.53
C TYR A 23 9.74 -4.70 4.00
N ASN A 24 10.75 -4.72 3.11
CA ASN A 24 12.06 -5.34 3.35
C ASN A 24 13.23 -4.35 3.28
N GLY A 25 12.96 -3.04 3.19
CA GLY A 25 13.99 -2.01 3.06
C GLY A 25 14.36 -1.66 1.61
N ARG A 26 13.96 -2.46 0.61
CA ARG A 26 14.35 -2.32 -0.81
C ARG A 26 13.20 -2.52 -1.80
N ASN A 27 11.97 -2.64 -1.31
CA ASN A 27 10.76 -2.86 -2.11
C ASN A 27 9.67 -1.80 -1.84
N ASN A 28 10.04 -0.62 -1.33
CA ASN A 28 9.04 0.41 -1.06
C ASN A 28 8.52 1.00 -2.37
N GLY A 29 7.28 0.67 -2.73
CA GLY A 29 6.72 0.95 -4.05
C GLY A 29 6.17 -0.30 -4.73
N ASP A 30 6.53 -1.49 -4.26
CA ASP A 30 5.98 -2.79 -4.66
C ASP A 30 5.22 -3.46 -3.49
N LEU A 31 4.65 -2.66 -2.58
CA LEU A 31 3.82 -3.20 -1.50
C LEU A 31 2.40 -3.39 -2.01
N SER A 32 1.80 -4.53 -1.71
CA SER A 32 0.40 -4.80 -2.03
C SER A 32 -0.33 -5.39 -0.82
N CYS A 33 -1.63 -5.12 -0.77
CA CYS A 33 -2.53 -5.68 0.22
C CYS A 33 -3.86 -5.96 -0.50
N THR A 34 -4.16 -7.24 -0.72
CA THR A 34 -5.40 -7.69 -1.39
C THR A 34 -6.25 -8.50 -0.43
N ALA A 35 -7.56 -8.59 -0.67
CA ALA A 35 -8.46 -9.40 0.16
C ALA A 35 -8.00 -10.87 0.23
N ASP A 36 -7.50 -11.42 -0.89
CA ASP A 36 -6.97 -12.78 -0.95
C ASP A 36 -5.72 -12.98 -0.09
N MET A 37 -4.82 -11.98 -0.03
CA MET A 37 -3.67 -12.00 0.89
C MET A 37 -4.13 -12.01 2.35
N LEU A 38 -5.25 -11.33 2.65
CA LEU A 38 -5.81 -11.25 4.01
C LEU A 38 -6.61 -12.50 4.39
N ALA A 39 -7.15 -13.24 3.42
CA ALA A 39 -7.98 -14.42 3.63
C ALA A 39 -7.25 -15.57 4.36
N LYS A 40 -5.90 -15.60 4.30
CA LYS A 40 -5.09 -16.57 5.06
C LYS A 40 -5.09 -16.34 6.58
N GLY A 41 -5.56 -15.20 7.05
CA GLY A 41 -5.66 -14.87 8.48
C GLY A 41 -7.06 -14.35 8.83
N ARG A 42 -7.14 -13.29 9.64
CA ARG A 42 -8.39 -12.55 9.81
C ARG A 42 -8.76 -11.91 8.48
N SER A 43 -9.77 -12.46 7.83
CA SER A 43 -10.33 -11.96 6.58
C SER A 43 -10.87 -10.55 6.76
N MET A 44 -10.75 -9.76 5.70
CA MET A 44 -11.31 -8.43 5.58
C MET A 44 -11.93 -8.37 4.21
N ASP A 45 -13.18 -7.91 4.15
CA ASP A 45 -13.86 -7.76 2.87
C ASP A 45 -13.19 -6.67 2.02
N ALA A 46 -13.38 -6.75 0.71
CA ALA A 46 -12.75 -5.85 -0.24
C ALA A 46 -13.17 -4.37 -0.04
N LYS A 47 -14.40 -4.11 0.41
CA LYS A 47 -14.90 -2.75 0.62
C LYS A 47 -14.26 -2.11 1.85
N THR A 48 -14.13 -2.86 2.94
CA THR A 48 -13.43 -2.40 4.16
C THR A 48 -11.96 -2.16 3.88
N LEU A 49 -11.30 -3.07 3.15
CA LEU A 49 -9.90 -2.89 2.75
C LEU A 49 -9.72 -1.65 1.87
N ALA A 50 -10.57 -1.44 0.86
CA ALA A 50 -10.52 -0.26 0.00
C ALA A 50 -10.71 1.04 0.80
N SER A 51 -11.67 1.06 1.74
CA SER A 51 -11.89 2.21 2.63
C SER A 51 -10.68 2.49 3.53
N ALA A 52 -10.06 1.46 4.10
CA ALA A 52 -8.86 1.61 4.92
C ALA A 52 -7.65 2.11 4.12
N LEU A 53 -7.46 1.61 2.89
CA LEU A 53 -6.40 2.11 2.00
C LEU A 53 -6.63 3.57 1.60
N GLN A 54 -7.87 3.96 1.31
CA GLN A 54 -8.23 5.34 1.00
C GLN A 54 -7.92 6.29 2.16
N GLU A 55 -8.30 5.90 3.38
CA GLU A 55 -8.01 6.64 4.61
C GLU A 55 -6.49 6.85 4.81
N LEU A 56 -5.67 5.82 4.58
CA LEU A 56 -4.22 5.92 4.69
C LEU A 56 -3.59 6.83 3.62
N ILE A 57 -4.17 6.88 2.41
CA ILE A 57 -3.74 7.80 1.35
C ILE A 57 -4.10 9.24 1.73
N GLU A 58 -5.32 9.47 2.21
CA GLU A 58 -5.78 10.80 2.67
C GLU A 58 -4.95 11.32 3.85
N ALA A 59 -4.59 10.42 4.78
CA ALA A 59 -3.68 10.68 5.89
C ALA A 59 -2.22 10.89 5.45
N LYS A 60 -1.90 10.71 4.15
CA LYS A 60 -0.55 10.80 3.56
C LYS A 60 0.45 9.82 4.18
N LEU A 61 -0.03 8.71 4.72
CA LEU A 61 0.81 7.68 5.34
C LEU A 61 1.28 6.64 4.32
N ILE A 62 0.52 6.45 3.25
CA ILE A 62 0.91 5.63 2.10
C ILE A 62 0.70 6.41 0.80
N ILE A 63 1.44 6.01 -0.23
CA ILE A 63 1.35 6.55 -1.58
C ILE A 63 0.99 5.40 -2.51
N ARG A 64 -0.01 5.58 -3.37
CA ARG A 64 -0.34 4.61 -4.41
C ARG A 64 0.64 4.78 -5.56
N THR A 65 1.54 3.81 -5.74
CA THR A 65 2.60 3.83 -6.76
C THR A 65 2.14 3.24 -8.09
N ARG A 66 1.14 2.35 -8.06
CA ARG A 66 0.47 1.83 -9.26
C ARG A 66 -1.01 1.60 -8.99
N PRO A 67 -1.93 2.06 -9.85
CA PRO A 67 -3.35 1.77 -9.71
C PRO A 67 -3.66 0.31 -10.04
N TYR A 68 -4.79 -0.18 -9.53
CA TYR A 68 -5.34 -1.46 -9.96
C TYR A 68 -5.67 -1.39 -11.45
N ARG A 69 -5.22 -2.38 -12.23
CA ARG A 69 -5.59 -2.52 -13.64
C ARG A 69 -6.41 -3.79 -13.79
N LYS A 70 -7.66 -3.59 -14.22
CA LYS A 70 -8.53 -4.71 -14.59
C LYS A 70 -7.99 -5.30 -15.88
N GLY A 71 -7.52 -6.54 -15.81
CA GLY A 71 -7.11 -7.29 -16.99
C GLY A 71 -8.29 -7.80 -17.81
N GLY A 72 -8.00 -8.33 -18.99
CA GLY A 72 -8.92 -9.18 -19.73
C GLY A 72 -9.27 -10.47 -18.98
N ARG A 73 -10.02 -11.37 -19.62
CA ARG A 73 -10.38 -12.68 -19.05
C ARG A 73 -9.19 -13.65 -18.90
N GLU A 74 -8.04 -13.33 -19.48
CA GLU A 74 -6.84 -14.15 -19.45
C GLU A 74 -6.08 -14.00 -18.12
N GLU A 75 -5.52 -15.11 -17.65
CA GLU A 75 -4.73 -15.18 -16.43
C GLU A 75 -3.45 -14.33 -16.54
N GLY A 76 -3.14 -13.54 -15.51
CA GLY A 76 -1.97 -12.66 -15.49
C GLY A 76 -2.18 -11.25 -16.07
N MET A 77 -3.32 -10.97 -16.69
CA MET A 77 -3.64 -9.62 -17.21
C MET A 77 -4.07 -8.64 -16.11
N ALA A 78 -4.66 -9.13 -15.02
CA ALA A 78 -5.09 -8.27 -13.92
C ALA A 78 -3.91 -7.94 -13.00
N GLN A 79 -3.72 -6.65 -12.72
CA GLN A 79 -2.62 -6.18 -11.89
C GLN A 79 -3.17 -5.53 -10.62
N CYS A 80 -2.69 -5.98 -9.46
CA CYS A 80 -3.03 -5.37 -8.18
C CYS A 80 -2.48 -3.93 -8.09
N ALA A 81 -3.15 -3.12 -7.27
CA ALA A 81 -2.61 -1.82 -6.89
C ALA A 81 -1.34 -2.02 -6.05
N LEU A 82 -0.35 -1.17 -6.28
CA LEU A 82 0.89 -1.11 -5.52
C LEU A 82 0.95 0.19 -4.71
N TYR A 83 1.64 0.09 -3.58
CA TYR A 83 1.75 1.14 -2.59
C TYR A 83 3.19 1.26 -2.08
N ALA A 84 3.50 2.44 -1.57
CA ALA A 84 4.69 2.74 -0.78
C ALA A 84 4.28 3.33 0.57
N ILE A 85 5.04 3.04 1.62
CA ILE A 85 4.96 3.77 2.88
C ILE A 85 5.65 5.13 2.72
N ALA A 86 5.00 6.19 3.20
CA ALA A 86 5.44 7.56 2.94
C ALA A 86 6.65 8.01 3.78
N TRP A 87 7.00 7.28 4.83
CA TRP A 87 8.16 7.61 5.68
C TRP A 87 9.45 6.87 5.31
N ALA A 88 9.43 6.10 4.21
CA ALA A 88 10.63 5.50 3.64
C ALA A 88 10.80 5.97 2.19
N LYS A 89 12.04 5.94 1.68
CA LYS A 89 12.31 6.28 0.27
C LYS A 89 11.52 5.34 -0.64
N ILE A 90 11.00 5.82 -1.76
CA ILE A 90 10.42 4.96 -2.79
C ILE A 90 11.56 4.38 -3.63
N ASP A 91 11.60 3.05 -3.73
CA ASP A 91 12.57 2.30 -4.52
C ASP A 91 12.09 2.19 -5.98
N GLU A 92 13.03 2.04 -6.92
CA GLU A 92 12.74 1.98 -8.36
C GLU A 92 11.90 0.76 -8.78
N CYS A 93 11.95 -0.34 -8.03
CA CYS A 93 11.21 -1.57 -8.28
C CYS A 93 11.11 -1.95 -9.79
N PRO A 94 12.23 -2.35 -10.44
CA PRO A 94 12.26 -2.64 -11.87
C PRO A 94 11.21 -3.68 -12.28
N GLY A 95 10.58 -3.47 -13.44
CA GLY A 95 9.58 -4.39 -13.99
C GLY A 95 8.19 -4.33 -13.32
N LYS A 96 7.98 -3.45 -12.33
CA LYS A 96 6.67 -3.29 -11.67
C LYS A 96 5.76 -2.26 -12.31
N GLY A 97 6.28 -1.42 -13.21
CA GLY A 97 5.49 -0.40 -13.91
C GLY A 97 4.90 0.61 -12.94
N LEU A 98 5.74 1.14 -12.03
CA LEU A 98 5.34 2.21 -11.11
C LEU A 98 5.05 3.48 -11.90
N GLU A 99 3.99 4.19 -11.52
CA GLU A 99 3.65 5.51 -12.07
C GLU A 99 4.35 6.64 -11.31
N THR A 100 4.97 6.32 -10.16
CA THR A 100 5.76 7.25 -9.34
C THR A 100 7.25 6.98 -9.52
N ALA A 101 8.03 8.04 -9.75
CA ALA A 101 9.48 7.95 -9.81
C ALA A 101 10.10 7.68 -8.43
N PRO A 102 11.31 7.10 -8.36
CA PRO A 102 12.05 6.98 -7.10
C PRO A 102 12.19 8.35 -6.44
N CYS A 103 11.77 8.46 -5.18
CA CYS A 103 11.81 9.72 -4.46
C CYS A 103 12.23 9.50 -2.99
N PRO A 104 12.90 10.50 -2.38
CA PRO A 104 13.19 10.45 -0.95
C PRO A 104 11.90 10.44 -0.14
N ALA A 105 11.96 9.93 1.09
CA ALA A 105 10.82 9.89 1.99
C ALA A 105 10.25 11.31 2.19
N PRO A 106 8.96 11.57 1.90
CA PRO A 106 8.36 12.88 2.09
C PRO A 106 8.43 13.40 3.53
N PHE A 107 8.50 12.51 4.51
CA PHE A 107 8.75 12.88 5.91
C PHE A 107 9.44 11.73 6.67
N LYS A 108 9.99 12.02 7.84
CA LYS A 108 10.46 11.00 8.79
C LYS A 108 9.42 10.77 9.87
N PHE A 109 9.16 9.50 10.17
CA PHE A 109 8.20 9.13 11.21
C PHE A 109 8.78 9.29 12.62
N ILE A 110 10.10 9.18 12.75
CA ILE A 110 10.91 9.29 13.98
C ILE A 110 12.01 10.32 13.77
#